data_AF-A0A2N2YW01-F1
#
_entry.id   AF-A0A2N2YW01-F1
#
_cell.length_a   1.000
_cell.length_b   1.000
_cell.length_c   1.000
_cell.angle_alpha   90.00
_cell.angle_beta   90.00
_cell.angle_gamma   90.00
#
_symmetry.space_group_name_H-M   'P 1'
#
loop_
_entity.id
_entity.type
_entity.pdbx_description
1 polymer ?
#
loop_
_entity_poly.entity_id
_entity_poly.type
_entity_poly.pdbx_seq_one_letter_code
_entity_poly.pdbx_strand_id
1 'polypeptide(L)'
;MSLIIIDKKIPEEAKIKLSGYGDLLELETIGITYDAISGHPDIFFSVLNNDLIVAPNLPQKFREALKKHGISYHLGEQTVGKKYPESSIYNIVSTSQFLIHNLKHTDLAVKDLAMGLDQIHVEQAYTRCNLIALKNERFITSDKGIEKALKKHSLEVFYANPDGIILPGFKNGFIGGCTGISGNQLFLIGSLHHYSLGDKLRKQINAWGYEVVELYNGPVFDGGSVLFL
;
A
#
# COMPACT_ATOMS: atom_id res chain seq x y z
N MET A 1 -10.38 -14.87 12.22
CA MET A 1 -10.52 -14.38 10.83
C MET A 1 -9.26 -13.59 10.50
N SER A 2 -8.97 -13.36 9.21
CA SER A 2 -7.90 -12.43 8.81
C SER A 2 -8.22 -11.01 9.29
N LEU A 3 -7.19 -10.25 9.65
CA LEU A 3 -7.33 -8.84 10.02
C LEU A 3 -7.11 -7.97 8.78
N ILE A 4 -7.99 -7.01 8.55
CA ILE A 4 -7.88 -6.07 7.43
C ILE A 4 -7.73 -4.67 8.01
N ILE A 5 -6.56 -4.05 7.80
CA ILE A 5 -6.29 -2.69 8.23
C ILE A 5 -6.57 -1.74 7.06
N ILE A 6 -7.36 -0.70 7.33
CA ILE A 6 -7.80 0.29 6.33
C ILE A 6 -7.75 1.69 6.91
N ASP A 7 -7.69 2.73 6.08
CA ASP A 7 -7.98 4.08 6.53
C ASP A 7 -9.47 4.19 6.91
N LYS A 8 -9.74 4.71 8.12
CA LYS A 8 -11.10 5.03 8.58
C LYS A 8 -11.86 5.96 7.61
N LYS A 9 -11.16 6.75 6.80
CA LYS A 9 -11.71 7.71 5.82
C LYS A 9 -12.14 7.08 4.50
N ILE A 10 -11.91 5.78 4.26
CA ILE A 10 -12.43 5.15 3.03
C ILE A 10 -13.97 5.16 3.00
N PRO A 11 -14.60 5.09 1.82
CA PRO A 11 -16.07 5.06 1.70
C PRO A 11 -16.72 3.95 2.52
N GLU A 12 -17.85 4.25 3.15
CA GLU A 12 -18.54 3.33 4.07
C GLU A 12 -18.96 2.02 3.39
N GLU A 13 -19.42 2.10 2.14
CA GLU A 13 -19.77 0.95 1.30
C GLU A 13 -18.59 -0.01 1.12
N ALA A 14 -17.38 0.54 0.97
CA ALA A 14 -16.16 -0.26 0.87
C ALA A 14 -15.86 -1.00 2.17
N LYS A 15 -16.08 -0.36 3.33
CA LYS A 15 -15.93 -1.00 4.64
C LYS A 15 -16.94 -2.13 4.82
N ILE A 16 -18.20 -1.88 4.52
CA ILE A 16 -19.26 -2.90 4.61
C ILE A 16 -18.89 -4.11 3.75
N LYS A 17 -18.44 -3.90 2.51
CA LYS A 17 -18.00 -5.01 1.66
C LYS A 17 -16.76 -5.73 2.21
N LEU A 18 -15.75 -5.01 2.70
CA LEU A 18 -14.55 -5.60 3.28
C LEU A 18 -14.82 -6.42 4.55
N SER A 19 -15.79 -6.03 5.38
CA SER A 19 -16.17 -6.77 6.59
C SER A 19 -16.65 -8.19 6.31
N GLY A 20 -17.07 -8.49 5.07
CA GLY A 20 -17.36 -9.85 4.63
C GLY A 20 -16.13 -10.73 4.41
N TYR A 21 -14.93 -10.15 4.39
CA TYR A 21 -13.66 -10.85 4.13
C TYR A 21 -12.76 -10.98 5.37
N GLY A 22 -13.04 -10.25 6.45
CA GLY A 22 -12.21 -10.28 7.65
C GLY A 22 -12.63 -9.24 8.69
N ASP A 23 -11.96 -9.28 9.84
CA ASP A 23 -12.16 -8.29 10.91
C ASP A 23 -11.51 -6.96 10.48
N LEU A 24 -12.23 -5.85 10.60
CA LEU A 24 -11.72 -4.53 10.20
C LEU A 24 -11.03 -3.82 11.35
N LEU A 25 -9.85 -3.27 11.08
CA LEU A 25 -9.16 -2.30 11.92
C LEU A 25 -9.07 -0.97 11.19
N GLU A 26 -9.99 -0.06 11.53
CA GLU A 26 -10.02 1.30 10.97
C GLU A 26 -8.94 2.18 11.61
N LEU A 27 -7.88 2.43 10.84
CA LEU A 27 -6.74 3.23 11.25
C LEU A 27 -7.07 4.72 11.17
N GLU A 28 -6.73 5.43 12.24
CA GLU A 28 -6.86 6.88 12.37
C GLU A 28 -5.85 7.34 13.42
N THR A 29 -4.98 8.25 13.01
CA THR A 29 -4.02 8.92 13.88
C THR A 29 -4.19 10.43 13.83
N ILE A 30 -3.80 11.12 14.91
CA ILE A 30 -3.91 12.57 15.00
C ILE A 30 -2.54 13.12 15.39
N GLY A 31 -2.05 14.11 14.64
CA GLY A 31 -0.82 14.85 14.96
C GLY A 31 0.50 14.12 14.70
N ILE A 32 0.46 12.90 14.15
CA ILE A 32 1.67 12.14 13.77
C ILE A 32 2.17 12.57 12.37
N THR A 33 1.29 12.47 11.37
CA THR A 33 1.53 12.90 9.99
C THR A 33 0.45 13.89 9.55
N TYR A 34 0.50 14.37 8.30
CA TYR A 34 -0.51 15.27 7.76
C TYR A 34 -1.84 14.54 7.46
N ASP A 35 -2.94 15.29 7.49
CA ASP A 35 -4.29 14.74 7.57
C ASP A 35 -4.66 13.78 6.44
N ALA A 36 -4.25 14.06 5.20
CA ALA A 36 -4.59 13.21 4.07
C ALA A 36 -4.16 11.75 4.27
N ILE A 37 -2.98 11.52 4.88
CA ILE A 37 -2.40 10.19 5.05
C ILE A 37 -2.40 9.71 6.51
N SER A 38 -3.09 10.42 7.41
CA SER A 38 -3.09 10.14 8.85
C SER A 38 -3.76 8.81 9.24
N GLY A 39 -4.52 8.22 8.34
CA GLY A 39 -5.14 6.91 8.51
C GLY A 39 -4.61 5.86 7.54
N HIS A 40 -3.64 6.19 6.66
CA HIS A 40 -3.13 5.29 5.63
C HIS A 40 -2.34 4.13 6.26
N PRO A 41 -2.75 2.86 6.12
CA PRO A 41 -2.00 1.73 6.64
C PRO A 41 -0.54 1.68 6.16
N ASP A 42 -0.31 1.93 4.87
CA ASP A 42 1.03 1.89 4.26
C ASP A 42 2.00 3.00 4.72
N ILE A 43 1.56 3.91 5.58
CA ILE A 43 2.42 4.90 6.26
C ILE A 43 2.96 4.35 7.58
N PHE A 44 2.21 3.49 8.26
CA PHE A 44 2.54 2.99 9.59
C PHE A 44 3.00 1.53 9.60
N PHE A 45 2.71 0.81 8.52
CA PHE A 45 2.98 -0.61 8.37
C PHE A 45 3.75 -0.88 7.09
N SER A 46 4.77 -1.74 7.18
CA SER A 46 5.43 -2.33 6.02
C SER A 46 5.36 -3.85 6.14
N VAL A 47 4.92 -4.52 5.08
CA VAL A 47 5.00 -5.98 4.99
C VAL A 47 6.21 -6.34 4.14
N LEU A 48 7.11 -7.11 4.75
CA LEU A 48 8.32 -7.62 4.14
C LEU A 48 8.27 -9.14 4.13
N ASN A 49 7.98 -9.74 2.97
CA ASN A 49 7.65 -11.16 2.87
C ASN A 49 6.49 -11.53 3.83
N ASN A 50 6.80 -12.22 4.92
CA ASN A 50 5.83 -12.63 5.95
C ASN A 50 5.95 -11.81 7.24
N ASP A 51 6.89 -10.87 7.31
CA ASP A 51 7.17 -10.08 8.50
C ASP A 51 6.49 -8.71 8.42
N LEU A 52 5.73 -8.39 9.46
CA LEU A 52 5.12 -7.06 9.63
C LEU A 52 6.08 -6.16 10.40
N ILE A 53 6.36 -4.99 9.85
CA ILE A 53 7.12 -3.92 10.51
C ILE A 53 6.14 -2.80 10.84
N VAL A 54 6.21 -2.31 12.08
CA VAL A 54 5.29 -1.31 12.63
C VAL A 54 6.07 -0.07 13.07
N ALA A 55 5.56 1.11 12.72
CA ALA A 55 6.09 2.38 13.19
C ALA A 55 6.06 2.48 14.73
N PRO A 56 7.16 2.88 15.40
CA PRO A 56 7.25 2.96 16.87
C PRO A 56 6.20 3.87 17.52
N ASN A 57 5.81 4.93 16.82
CA ASN A 57 4.81 5.88 17.28
C ASN A 57 3.37 5.53 16.85
N LEU A 58 3.12 4.33 16.32
CA LEU A 58 1.75 3.84 16.11
C LEU A 58 0.99 3.85 17.47
N PRO A 59 -0.22 4.43 17.54
CA PRO A 59 -0.98 4.48 18.78
C PRO A 59 -1.19 3.08 19.39
N GLN A 60 -1.09 3.00 20.72
CA GLN A 60 -1.12 1.74 21.46
C GLN A 60 -2.35 0.88 21.16
N LYS A 61 -3.53 1.50 20.98
CA LYS A 61 -4.77 0.79 20.64
C LYS A 61 -4.64 -0.11 19.39
N PHE A 62 -3.87 0.30 18.39
CA PHE A 62 -3.66 -0.50 17.18
C PHE A 62 -2.69 -1.65 17.43
N ARG A 63 -1.64 -1.43 18.22
CA ARG A 63 -0.72 -2.50 18.64
C ARG A 63 -1.42 -3.57 19.49
N GLU A 64 -2.35 -3.15 20.35
CA GLU A 64 -3.19 -4.06 21.13
C GLU A 64 -4.14 -4.86 20.25
N ALA A 65 -4.69 -4.23 19.20
CA ALA A 65 -5.51 -4.93 18.21
C ALA A 65 -4.70 -6.01 17.46
N LEU A 66 -3.47 -5.71 17.02
CA LEU A 66 -2.58 -6.72 16.42
C LEU A 66 -2.33 -7.90 17.36
N LYS A 67 -1.99 -7.60 18.63
CA LYS A 67 -1.75 -8.63 19.65
C LYS A 67 -2.99 -9.49 19.89
N LYS A 68 -4.18 -8.90 19.94
CA LYS A 68 -5.45 -9.62 20.10
C LYS A 68 -5.72 -10.61 18.97
N HIS A 69 -5.25 -10.30 17.75
CA HIS A 69 -5.33 -11.17 16.58
C HIS A 69 -4.15 -12.14 16.46
N GLY A 70 -3.22 -12.15 17.44
CA GLY A 70 -2.05 -13.03 17.40
C GLY A 70 -1.00 -12.64 16.35
N ILE A 71 -1.06 -11.41 15.82
CA ILE A 71 -0.14 -10.93 14.80
C ILE A 71 1.18 -10.50 15.45
N SER A 72 2.26 -11.18 15.08
CA SER A 72 3.63 -10.81 15.46
C SER A 72 4.15 -9.70 14.55
N TYR A 73 4.99 -8.83 15.09
CA TYR A 73 5.58 -7.73 14.33
C TYR A 73 6.94 -7.30 14.89
N HIS A 74 7.71 -6.64 14.04
CA HIS A 74 8.92 -5.92 14.38
C HIS A 74 8.59 -4.44 14.55
N LEU A 75 9.23 -3.77 15.51
CA LEU A 75 9.22 -2.31 15.54
C LEU A 75 10.31 -1.81 14.60
N GLY A 76 10.00 -0.79 13.81
CA GLY A 76 11.05 -0.04 13.12
C GLY A 76 11.87 0.81 14.08
N GLU A 77 12.91 1.46 13.57
CA GLU A 77 13.78 2.32 14.39
C GLU A 77 13.34 3.79 14.38
N GLN A 78 12.76 4.25 13.28
CA GLN A 78 12.34 5.65 13.12
C GLN A 78 10.84 5.83 13.28
N THR A 79 10.44 6.91 13.95
CA THR A 79 9.03 7.30 14.04
C THR A 79 8.54 7.93 12.73
N VAL A 80 7.27 7.71 12.38
CA VAL A 80 6.62 8.45 11.28
C VAL A 80 6.59 9.93 11.65
N GLY A 81 7.07 10.79 10.75
CA GLY A 81 7.11 12.24 10.95
C GLY A 81 5.98 13.01 10.25
N LYS A 82 5.98 14.33 10.46
CA LYS A 82 4.92 15.24 9.95
C LYS A 82 5.08 15.63 8.48
N LYS A 83 6.27 15.43 7.92
CA LYS A 83 6.63 15.91 6.59
C LYS A 83 7.43 14.86 5.84
N TYR A 84 7.40 14.97 4.52
CA TYR A 84 8.30 14.22 3.67
C TYR A 84 9.77 14.59 3.97
N PRO A 85 10.72 13.64 4.03
CA PRO A 85 10.55 12.20 3.77
C PRO A 85 10.20 11.35 5.02
N GLU A 86 10.10 11.95 6.20
CA GLU A 86 9.83 11.22 7.46
C GLU A 86 8.46 10.54 7.48
N SER A 87 7.51 11.06 6.70
CA SER A 87 6.17 10.49 6.54
C SER A 87 6.11 9.31 5.56
N SER A 88 7.20 8.92 4.90
CA SER A 88 7.22 7.84 3.90
C SER A 88 8.11 6.65 4.27
N ILE A 89 8.69 6.64 5.48
CA ILE A 89 9.73 5.68 5.89
C ILE A 89 9.32 4.22 5.71
N TYR A 90 8.05 3.89 5.99
CA TYR A 90 7.50 2.53 5.90
C TYR A 90 6.75 2.25 4.60
N ASN A 91 6.70 3.21 3.67
CA ASN A 91 5.92 3.11 2.44
C ASN A 91 6.67 2.31 1.35
N ILE A 92 6.93 1.04 1.68
CA ILE A 92 7.89 0.17 0.99
C ILE A 92 7.18 -0.95 0.26
N VAL A 93 7.72 -1.32 -0.91
CA VAL A 93 7.30 -2.53 -1.62
C VAL A 93 8.41 -3.56 -1.53
N SER A 94 8.02 -4.79 -1.18
CA SER A 94 8.89 -5.94 -1.21
C SER A 94 8.25 -7.08 -1.98
N THR A 95 9.09 -7.93 -2.54
CA THR A 95 8.71 -9.20 -3.16
C THR A 95 9.64 -10.29 -2.66
N SER A 96 9.47 -11.49 -3.20
CA SER A 96 10.39 -12.61 -2.92
C SER A 96 11.84 -12.33 -3.33
N GLN A 97 12.06 -11.35 -4.22
CA GLN A 97 13.38 -11.04 -4.78
C GLN A 97 13.82 -9.62 -4.50
N PHE A 98 12.90 -8.65 -4.43
CA PHE A 98 13.26 -7.24 -4.42
C PHE A 98 12.80 -6.51 -3.16
N LEU A 99 13.63 -5.58 -2.71
CA LEU A 99 13.23 -4.45 -1.86
C LEU A 99 13.23 -3.18 -2.72
N ILE A 100 12.08 -2.52 -2.84
CA ILE A 100 11.89 -1.35 -3.71
C ILE A 100 11.46 -0.17 -2.84
N HIS A 101 12.34 0.83 -2.72
CA HIS A 101 12.07 2.06 -1.99
C HIS A 101 13.10 3.14 -2.32
N ASN A 102 12.90 4.35 -1.81
CA ASN A 102 13.99 5.30 -1.67
C ASN A 102 14.93 4.82 -0.55
N LEU A 103 16.00 4.14 -0.97
CA LEU A 103 17.01 3.54 -0.07
C LEU A 103 17.70 4.55 0.87
N LYS A 104 17.66 5.85 0.55
CA LYS A 104 18.17 6.94 1.42
C LYS A 104 17.26 7.17 2.64
N HIS A 105 16.00 6.75 2.56
CA HIS A 105 14.96 6.96 3.58
C HIS A 105 14.40 5.66 4.15
N THR A 106 15.01 4.51 3.81
CA THR A 106 14.59 3.20 4.31
C THR A 106 15.08 3.00 5.74
N ASP A 107 14.16 2.60 6.61
CA ASP A 107 14.44 2.27 8.01
C ASP A 107 15.46 1.13 8.17
N LEU A 108 16.26 1.17 9.23
CA LEU A 108 17.28 0.15 9.48
C LEU A 108 16.67 -1.23 9.76
N ALA A 109 15.57 -1.30 10.52
CA ALA A 109 14.90 -2.58 10.77
C ALA A 109 14.38 -3.22 9.47
N VAL A 110 13.99 -2.40 8.48
CA VAL A 110 13.61 -2.91 7.15
C VAL A 110 14.83 -3.44 6.41
N LYS A 111 15.96 -2.73 6.46
CA LYS A 111 17.20 -3.16 5.78
C LYS A 111 17.70 -4.49 6.35
N ASP A 112 17.63 -4.66 7.67
CA ASP A 112 18.07 -5.88 8.34
C ASP A 112 17.20 -7.08 7.96
N LEU A 113 15.88 -6.92 7.93
CA LEU A 113 14.96 -7.98 7.50
C LEU A 113 15.04 -8.26 5.99
N ALA A 114 15.47 -7.29 5.19
CA ALA A 114 15.64 -7.44 3.75
C ALA A 114 17.02 -7.97 3.34
N MET A 115 17.84 -8.42 4.30
CA MET A 115 19.12 -9.07 4.02
C MET A 115 18.92 -10.29 3.12
N GLY A 116 19.33 -10.18 1.85
CA GLY A 116 19.18 -11.22 0.83
C GLY A 116 18.23 -10.86 -0.32
N LEU A 117 17.51 -9.74 -0.23
CA LEU A 117 16.75 -9.19 -1.35
C LEU A 117 17.62 -8.23 -2.17
N ASP A 118 17.41 -8.25 -3.49
CA ASP A 118 17.97 -7.27 -4.39
C ASP A 118 17.32 -5.90 -4.16
N GLN A 119 18.13 -4.86 -4.04
CA GLN A 119 17.63 -3.52 -3.75
C GLN A 119 17.44 -2.70 -5.03
N ILE A 120 16.23 -2.23 -5.27
CA ILE A 120 15.92 -1.30 -6.37
C ILE A 120 15.66 0.08 -5.78
N HIS A 121 16.58 1.00 -6.05
CA HIS A 121 16.43 2.40 -5.66
C HIS A 121 15.43 3.12 -6.57
N VAL A 122 14.47 3.80 -5.95
CA VAL A 122 13.56 4.76 -6.60
C VAL A 122 13.62 6.09 -5.86
N GLU A 123 13.48 7.21 -6.57
CA GLU A 123 13.50 8.54 -5.91
C GLU A 123 12.18 8.83 -5.16
N GLN A 124 11.06 8.25 -5.61
CA GLN A 124 9.75 8.37 -4.97
C GLN A 124 9.67 7.50 -3.71
N ALA A 125 9.72 8.13 -2.53
CA ALA A 125 9.69 7.41 -1.25
C ALA A 125 8.28 6.98 -0.82
N TYR A 126 7.20 7.56 -1.36
CA TYR A 126 5.85 6.96 -1.24
C TYR A 126 5.71 5.80 -2.22
N THR A 127 6.58 4.80 -2.11
CA THR A 127 6.68 3.70 -3.07
C THR A 127 5.44 2.83 -3.04
N ARG A 128 4.98 2.35 -1.87
CA ARG A 128 3.79 1.49 -1.76
C ARG A 128 2.49 2.19 -2.18
N CYS A 129 2.32 3.47 -1.88
CA CYS A 129 1.17 4.21 -2.43
C CYS A 129 1.20 4.21 -3.96
N ASN A 130 2.39 4.25 -4.57
CA ASN A 130 2.56 4.29 -6.02
C ASN A 130 2.63 2.94 -6.72
N LEU A 131 3.00 1.86 -6.04
CA LEU A 131 3.47 0.62 -6.65
C LEU A 131 2.76 -0.59 -6.04
N ILE A 132 2.15 -1.39 -6.91
CA ILE A 132 1.58 -2.70 -6.59
C ILE A 132 2.56 -3.76 -7.09
N ALA A 133 2.95 -4.67 -6.22
CA ALA A 133 3.66 -5.89 -6.60
C ALA A 133 2.69 -7.05 -6.74
N LEU A 134 2.81 -7.79 -7.84
CA LEU A 134 2.00 -8.95 -8.18
C LEU A 134 2.90 -10.17 -8.38
N LYS A 135 2.29 -11.36 -8.45
CA LYS A 135 3.00 -12.62 -8.75
C LYS A 135 3.89 -12.50 -9.99
N ASN A 136 5.00 -13.24 -9.96
CA ASN A 136 6.01 -13.28 -11.02
C ASN A 136 6.72 -11.94 -11.26
N GLU A 137 6.93 -11.15 -10.21
CA GLU A 137 7.65 -9.87 -10.27
C GLU A 137 7.05 -8.91 -11.33
N ARG A 138 5.71 -8.84 -11.32
CA ARG A 138 4.93 -7.95 -12.17
C ARG A 138 4.44 -6.78 -11.35
N PHE A 139 4.41 -5.61 -11.97
CA PHE A 139 4.16 -4.38 -11.23
C PHE A 139 3.14 -3.49 -11.92
N ILE A 140 2.34 -2.80 -11.11
CA ILE A 140 1.47 -1.70 -11.55
C ILE A 140 1.94 -0.46 -10.82
N THR A 141 2.18 0.65 -11.54
CA THR A 141 2.62 1.88 -10.88
C THR A 141 1.97 3.15 -11.44
N SER A 142 1.76 4.13 -10.56
CA SER A 142 1.36 5.50 -10.92
C SER A 142 2.53 6.46 -11.13
N ASP A 143 3.78 6.03 -10.88
CA ASP A 143 4.96 6.87 -10.98
C ASP A 143 5.87 6.47 -12.16
N LYS A 144 6.21 7.43 -13.02
CA LYS A 144 7.08 7.21 -14.19
C LYS A 144 8.54 6.98 -13.84
N GLY A 145 9.01 7.50 -12.71
CA GLY A 145 10.34 7.24 -12.17
C GLY A 145 10.47 5.79 -11.70
N ILE A 146 9.47 5.29 -10.96
CA ILE A 146 9.38 3.88 -10.55
C ILE A 146 9.28 2.98 -11.78
N GLU A 147 8.41 3.29 -12.74
CA GLU A 147 8.29 2.53 -13.99
C GLU A 147 9.65 2.40 -14.70
N LYS A 148 10.37 3.51 -14.83
CA LYS A 148 11.70 3.55 -15.47
C LYS A 148 12.72 2.74 -14.68
N ALA A 149 12.72 2.82 -13.35
CA ALA A 149 13.64 2.07 -12.51
C ALA A 149 13.41 0.56 -12.68
N LEU A 150 12.17 0.08 -12.55
CA LEU A 150 11.84 -1.34 -12.68
C LEU A 150 12.14 -1.89 -14.09
N LYS A 151 11.86 -1.11 -15.15
CA LYS A 151 12.19 -1.52 -16.53
C LYS A 151 13.69 -1.67 -16.78
N LYS A 152 14.56 -0.94 -16.07
CA LYS A 152 16.02 -1.15 -16.16
C LYS A 152 16.45 -2.53 -15.63
N HIS A 153 15.65 -3.11 -14.74
CA HIS A 153 15.82 -4.46 -14.24
C HIS A 153 15.08 -5.51 -15.10
N SER A 154 14.61 -5.13 -16.30
CA SER A 154 13.85 -6.00 -17.22
C SER A 154 12.53 -6.55 -16.63
N LEU A 155 11.96 -5.84 -15.66
CA LEU A 155 10.69 -6.22 -15.03
C LEU A 155 9.48 -5.77 -15.85
N GLU A 156 8.40 -6.55 -15.78
CA GLU A 156 7.14 -6.25 -16.46
C GLU A 156 6.33 -5.23 -15.63
N VAL A 157 6.03 -4.07 -16.22
CA VAL A 157 5.38 -2.96 -15.51
C VAL A 157 4.24 -2.38 -16.34
N PHE A 158 3.06 -2.26 -15.73
CA PHE A 158 1.93 -1.50 -16.27
C PHE A 158 1.86 -0.12 -15.60
N TYR A 159 1.77 0.93 -16.42
CA TYR A 159 1.59 2.28 -15.91
C TYR A 159 0.11 2.64 -15.79
N ALA A 160 -0.33 2.96 -14.57
CA ALA A 160 -1.68 3.41 -14.24
C ALA A 160 -1.65 4.92 -13.95
N ASN A 161 -2.13 5.74 -14.90
CA ASN A 161 -2.19 7.20 -14.74
C ASN A 161 -2.95 7.60 -13.46
N PRO A 162 -2.36 8.34 -12.50
CA PRO A 162 -3.05 8.72 -11.27
C PRO A 162 -4.24 9.66 -11.46
N ASP A 163 -4.41 10.27 -12.64
CA ASP A 163 -5.51 11.22 -12.87
C ASP A 163 -6.90 10.64 -12.56
N GLY A 164 -7.64 11.34 -11.69
CA GLY A 164 -8.98 10.97 -11.26
C GLY A 164 -9.03 10.10 -10.00
N ILE A 165 -7.88 9.65 -9.48
CA ILE A 165 -7.81 8.98 -8.17
C ILE A 165 -8.00 10.02 -7.07
N ILE A 166 -8.99 9.82 -6.22
CA ILE A 166 -9.33 10.75 -5.14
C ILE A 166 -8.39 10.56 -3.96
N LEU A 167 -7.72 11.65 -3.57
CA LEU A 167 -7.03 11.80 -2.29
C LEU A 167 -7.33 13.20 -1.76
N PRO A 168 -8.15 13.35 -0.70
CA PRO A 168 -8.50 14.67 -0.18
C PRO A 168 -7.27 15.51 0.18
N GLY A 169 -7.26 16.77 -0.26
CA GLY A 169 -6.14 17.70 -0.04
C GLY A 169 -5.03 17.65 -1.09
N PHE A 170 -5.12 16.74 -2.07
CA PHE A 170 -4.14 16.59 -3.15
C PHE A 170 -4.82 16.59 -4.53
N LYS A 171 -4.02 16.79 -5.59
CA LYS A 171 -4.53 16.77 -6.97
C LYS A 171 -5.08 15.40 -7.33
N ASN A 172 -4.33 14.35 -7.01
CA ASN A 172 -4.71 12.96 -7.19
C ASN A 172 -4.02 12.09 -6.13
N GLY A 173 -4.58 10.92 -5.83
CA GLY A 173 -3.89 9.83 -5.14
C GLY A 173 -3.14 8.91 -6.12
N PHE A 174 -2.78 7.71 -5.65
CA PHE A 174 -1.99 6.74 -6.40
C PHE A 174 -2.58 5.33 -6.36
N ILE A 175 -2.36 4.55 -7.43
CA ILE A 175 -3.04 3.25 -7.61
C ILE A 175 -2.72 2.23 -6.51
N GLY A 176 -1.50 2.23 -5.96
CA GLY A 176 -1.12 1.32 -4.88
C GLY A 176 -1.90 1.58 -3.60
N GLY A 177 -2.05 2.86 -3.23
CA GLY A 177 -2.82 3.30 -2.07
C GLY A 177 -4.34 3.04 -2.20
N CYS A 178 -4.82 2.73 -3.40
CA CYS A 178 -6.21 2.37 -3.64
C CYS A 178 -6.49 0.87 -3.49
N THR A 179 -5.47 0.04 -3.25
CA THR A 179 -5.57 -1.41 -3.45
C THR A 179 -5.09 -2.25 -2.28
N GLY A 180 -5.56 -3.49 -2.23
CA GLY A 180 -5.03 -4.55 -1.39
C GLY A 180 -5.03 -5.88 -2.13
N ILE A 181 -4.18 -6.81 -1.72
CA ILE A 181 -4.07 -8.13 -2.33
C ILE A 181 -4.35 -9.20 -1.28
N SER A 182 -5.22 -10.14 -1.62
CA SER A 182 -5.42 -11.38 -0.86
C SER A 182 -5.58 -12.55 -1.83
N GLY A 183 -4.67 -13.53 -1.76
CA GLY A 183 -4.62 -14.64 -2.71
C GLY A 183 -4.46 -14.18 -4.17
N ASN A 184 -5.45 -14.49 -5.02
CA ASN A 184 -5.52 -14.06 -6.42
C ASN A 184 -6.51 -12.89 -6.61
N GLN A 185 -6.89 -12.19 -5.55
CA GLN A 185 -7.82 -11.07 -5.63
C GLN A 185 -7.09 -9.76 -5.37
N LEU A 186 -7.31 -8.79 -6.26
CA LEU A 186 -6.92 -7.40 -6.09
C LEU A 186 -8.18 -6.62 -5.70
N PHE A 187 -8.23 -6.19 -4.45
CA PHE A 187 -9.28 -5.34 -3.93
C PHE A 187 -8.99 -3.90 -4.32
N LEU A 188 -9.97 -3.21 -4.87
CA LEU A 188 -9.88 -1.82 -5.29
C LEU A 188 -10.89 -0.98 -4.51
N ILE A 189 -10.45 0.06 -3.83
CA ILE A 189 -11.33 1.05 -3.20
C ILE A 189 -11.92 1.92 -4.32
N GLY A 190 -13.08 1.52 -4.83
CA GLY A 190 -13.78 2.16 -5.94
C GLY A 190 -14.09 1.18 -7.06
N SER A 191 -14.48 1.73 -8.20
CA SER A 191 -14.74 0.96 -9.41
C SER A 191 -13.92 1.48 -10.59
N LEU A 192 -13.34 0.56 -11.35
CA LEU A 192 -12.63 0.84 -12.59
C LEU A 192 -13.53 1.48 -13.64
N HIS A 193 -14.85 1.38 -13.52
CA HIS A 193 -15.78 2.12 -14.38
C HIS A 193 -15.54 3.64 -14.33
N HIS A 194 -15.13 4.16 -13.17
CA HIS A 194 -14.87 5.59 -12.95
C HIS A 194 -13.39 5.97 -13.16
N TYR A 195 -12.59 5.06 -13.70
CA TYR A 195 -11.17 5.27 -13.92
C TYR A 195 -10.85 5.28 -15.42
N SER A 196 -10.13 6.30 -15.89
CA SER A 196 -9.90 6.53 -17.33
C SER A 196 -9.21 5.36 -18.06
N LEU A 197 -8.39 4.58 -17.35
CA LEU A 197 -7.72 3.38 -17.87
C LEU A 197 -8.35 2.08 -17.35
N GLY A 198 -9.58 2.14 -16.82
CA GLY A 198 -10.26 1.05 -16.14
C GLY A 198 -10.28 -0.27 -16.89
N ASP A 199 -10.74 -0.25 -18.15
CA ASP A 199 -10.84 -1.47 -18.97
C ASP A 199 -9.46 -2.08 -19.27
N LYS A 200 -8.47 -1.24 -19.56
CA LYS A 200 -7.09 -1.68 -19.83
C LYS A 200 -6.46 -2.28 -18.58
N LEU A 201 -6.64 -1.62 -17.44
CA LEU A 201 -6.13 -2.06 -16.16
C LEU A 201 -6.78 -3.39 -15.75
N ARG A 202 -8.11 -3.52 -15.85
CA ARG A 202 -8.83 -4.79 -15.59
C ARG A 202 -8.30 -5.91 -16.47
N LYS A 203 -8.19 -5.66 -17.78
CA LYS A 203 -7.68 -6.66 -18.73
C LYS A 203 -6.27 -7.12 -18.35
N GLN A 204 -5.39 -6.19 -17.96
CA GLN A 204 -4.03 -6.52 -17.55
C GLN A 204 -3.99 -7.33 -16.25
N ILE A 205 -4.74 -6.91 -15.23
CA ILE A 205 -4.82 -7.61 -13.93
C ILE A 205 -5.33 -9.05 -14.15
N ASN A 206 -6.39 -9.21 -14.94
CA ASN A 206 -6.93 -10.52 -15.30
C ASN A 206 -5.93 -11.38 -16.08
N ALA A 207 -5.23 -10.80 -17.06
CA ALA A 207 -4.20 -11.50 -17.82
C ALA A 207 -3.01 -11.96 -16.94
N TRP A 208 -2.77 -11.26 -15.83
CA TRP A 208 -1.77 -11.63 -14.83
C TRP A 208 -2.28 -12.57 -13.75
N GLY A 209 -3.51 -13.09 -13.88
CA GLY A 209 -4.06 -14.14 -13.02
C GLY A 209 -4.75 -13.64 -11.75
N TYR A 210 -5.13 -12.36 -11.71
CA TYR A 210 -5.85 -11.77 -10.59
C TYR A 210 -7.29 -11.42 -10.98
N GLU A 211 -8.22 -11.57 -10.04
CA GLU A 211 -9.57 -11.02 -10.14
C GLU A 211 -9.62 -9.64 -9.46
N VAL A 212 -10.29 -8.67 -10.07
CA VAL A 212 -10.52 -7.36 -9.46
C VAL A 212 -11.81 -7.38 -8.64
N VAL A 213 -11.70 -7.15 -7.34
CA VAL A 213 -12.83 -6.95 -6.42
C VAL A 213 -13.02 -5.47 -6.16
N GLU A 214 -14.02 -4.87 -6.79
CA GLU A 214 -14.37 -3.45 -6.61
C GLU A 214 -15.16 -3.27 -5.32
N LEU A 215 -14.65 -2.45 -4.40
CA LEU A 215 -15.21 -2.35 -3.05
C LEU A 215 -16.49 -1.53 -2.98
N TYR A 216 -16.71 -0.63 -3.93
CA TYR A 216 -17.96 0.12 -4.08
C TYR A 216 -18.08 0.69 -5.50
N ASN A 217 -19.27 1.20 -5.85
CA ASN A 217 -19.49 1.81 -7.16
C ASN A 217 -19.28 3.33 -7.10
N GLY A 218 -18.03 3.77 -7.23
CA GLY A 218 -17.68 5.18 -7.33
C GLY A 218 -16.24 5.42 -7.76
N PRO A 219 -15.76 6.68 -7.71
CA PRO A 219 -14.38 7.04 -8.06
C PRO A 219 -13.35 6.18 -7.33
N VAL A 220 -12.19 5.95 -7.95
CA VAL A 220 -11.10 5.26 -7.25
C VAL A 220 -10.57 6.17 -6.14
N PHE A 221 -10.44 5.63 -4.92
CA PHE A 221 -10.07 6.38 -3.72
C PHE A 221 -8.78 5.84 -3.12
N ASP A 222 -7.82 6.71 -2.87
CA ASP A 222 -6.56 6.37 -2.20
C ASP A 222 -6.77 6.42 -0.68
N GLY A 223 -6.74 5.24 -0.06
CA GLY A 223 -6.88 5.05 1.39
C GLY A 223 -5.63 4.49 2.04
N GLY A 224 -4.46 4.60 1.39
CA GLY A 224 -3.21 4.12 1.96
C GLY A 224 -3.05 2.60 2.00
N SER A 225 -3.56 1.93 0.99
CA SER A 225 -3.63 0.47 0.86
C SER A 225 -4.72 -0.18 1.72
N VAL A 226 -5.24 -1.31 1.23
CA VAL A 226 -6.04 -2.25 2.03
C VAL A 226 -5.10 -3.38 2.48
N LEU A 227 -4.73 -3.38 3.75
CA LEU A 227 -3.71 -4.27 4.27
C LEU A 227 -4.33 -5.53 4.88
N PHE A 228 -4.18 -6.66 4.20
CA PHE A 228 -4.59 -7.98 4.68
C PHE A 228 -3.45 -8.61 5.50
N LEU A 229 -3.75 -9.04 6.73
CA LEU A 229 -2.84 -9.70 7.66
C LEU A 229 -3.43 -11.02 8.19
#